data_AF-A0A8T1F6R6-F1
#
_entry.id   AF-A0A8T1F6R6-F1
#
_cell.length_a   1.000
_cell.length_b   1.000
_cell.length_c   1.000
_cell.angle_alpha   90.00
_cell.angle_beta   90.00
_cell.angle_gamma   90.00
#
_symmetry.space_group_name_H-M   'P 1'
#
loop_
_entity.id
_entity.type
_entity.pdbx_description
1 polymer ?
#
loop_
_entity_poly.entity_id
_entity_poly.type
_entity_poly.pdbx_seq_one_letter_code
_entity_poly.pdbx_strand_id
1 'polypeptide(L)'
;MVTRAKEADSTKEVAEKLQLEIWRANGQTSDEIFNLLKLNEKKDKILESPALSTWVDYVRRLDSVKERKDNFVLITQLEKYYCSEDLARMLASSKSASKEGIIDDLQELQFEKWMAQKKDPSAVDAMFPSSDLASFQVKLDFKKFYKENIDG
;
A
#
# COMPACT_ATOMS: atom_id res chain seq x y z
N MET A 1 26.09 -21.07 -16.49
CA MET A 1 24.67 -21.34 -16.13
C MET A 1 23.82 -20.07 -15.92
N VAL A 2 24.28 -18.87 -16.28
CA VAL A 2 23.56 -17.60 -15.99
C VAL A 2 22.44 -17.29 -17.00
N THR A 3 22.49 -17.83 -18.22
CA THR A 3 21.53 -17.50 -19.29
C THR A 3 20.12 -18.05 -19.04
N ARG A 4 19.99 -19.32 -18.63
CA ARG A 4 18.68 -19.94 -18.36
C ARG A 4 17.93 -19.33 -17.18
N ALA A 5 18.65 -18.91 -16.13
CA ALA A 5 18.05 -18.22 -15.00
C ALA A 5 17.45 -16.88 -15.43
N LYS A 6 18.21 -16.08 -16.19
CA LYS A 6 17.75 -14.78 -16.71
C LYS A 6 16.54 -14.90 -17.64
N GLU A 7 16.49 -15.95 -18.47
CA GLU A 7 15.33 -16.23 -19.34
C GLU A 7 14.08 -16.62 -18.53
N ALA A 8 14.24 -17.43 -17.49
CA ALA A 8 13.14 -17.81 -16.60
C ALA A 8 12.57 -16.60 -15.85
N ASP A 9 13.45 -15.73 -15.32
CA ASP A 9 13.04 -14.50 -14.64
C ASP A 9 12.30 -13.54 -15.58
N SER A 10 12.81 -13.35 -16.80
CA SER A 10 12.15 -12.51 -17.82
C SER A 10 10.79 -13.07 -18.23
N THR A 11 10.67 -14.40 -18.36
CA THR A 11 9.40 -15.05 -18.71
C THR A 11 8.37 -14.89 -17.59
N LYS A 12 8.81 -14.98 -16.32
CA LYS A 12 7.96 -14.76 -15.15
C LYS A 12 7.42 -13.33 -15.11
N GLU A 13 8.28 -12.34 -15.31
CA GLU A 13 7.88 -10.92 -15.33
C GLU A 13 6.86 -10.62 -16.43
N VAL A 14 7.05 -11.20 -17.63
CA VAL A 14 6.09 -11.07 -18.73
C VAL A 14 4.74 -11.72 -18.39
N ALA A 15 4.76 -12.90 -17.77
CA ALA A 15 3.54 -13.59 -17.36
C ALA A 15 2.76 -12.80 -16.30
N GLU A 16 3.44 -12.23 -15.30
CA GLU A 16 2.84 -11.39 -14.27
C GLU A 16 2.19 -10.14 -14.89
N LYS A 17 2.89 -9.43 -15.77
CA LYS A 17 2.32 -8.27 -16.48
C LYS A 17 1.11 -8.65 -17.33
N LEU A 18 1.19 -9.77 -18.05
CA LEU A 18 0.08 -10.25 -18.88
C LEU A 18 -1.15 -10.60 -18.03
N GLN A 19 -0.96 -11.17 -16.85
CA GLN A 19 -2.04 -11.46 -15.92
C GLN A 19 -2.76 -10.18 -15.46
N LEU A 20 -2.02 -9.11 -15.15
CA LEU A 20 -2.61 -7.81 -14.82
C LEU A 20 -3.43 -7.24 -16.01
N GLU A 21 -2.93 -7.39 -17.24
CA GLU A 21 -3.64 -6.97 -18.45
C GLU A 21 -4.93 -7.76 -18.67
N ILE A 22 -4.91 -9.08 -18.45
CA ILE A 22 -6.07 -9.94 -18.60
C ILE A 22 -7.15 -9.54 -17.60
N TRP A 23 -6.80 -9.36 -16.32
CA TRP A 23 -7.75 -8.89 -15.31
C TRP A 23 -8.37 -7.54 -15.69
N ARG A 24 -7.54 -6.58 -16.13
CA ARG A 24 -8.04 -5.28 -16.59
C ARG A 24 -8.96 -5.42 -17.81
N ALA A 25 -8.56 -6.20 -18.82
CA ALA A 25 -9.34 -6.39 -20.05
C ALA A 25 -10.69 -7.05 -19.79
N ASN A 26 -10.75 -7.93 -18.78
CA ASN A 26 -11.98 -8.56 -18.31
C ASN A 26 -12.82 -7.63 -17.40
N GLY A 27 -12.42 -6.37 -17.24
CA GLY A 27 -13.14 -5.39 -16.43
C GLY A 27 -13.13 -5.69 -14.93
N GLN A 28 -12.18 -6.49 -14.44
CA GLN A 28 -12.07 -6.78 -13.01
C GLN A 28 -11.80 -5.48 -12.23
N THR A 29 -12.41 -5.37 -11.07
CA THR A 29 -12.24 -4.25 -10.14
C THR A 29 -11.14 -4.56 -9.13
N SER A 30 -10.65 -3.52 -8.45
CA SER A 30 -9.71 -3.68 -7.33
C SER A 30 -10.25 -4.60 -6.24
N ASP A 31 -11.56 -4.52 -5.98
CA ASP A 31 -12.24 -5.29 -4.92
C ASP A 31 -12.42 -6.77 -5.33
N GLU A 32 -12.73 -7.04 -6.60
CA GLU A 32 -12.76 -8.42 -7.11
C GLU A 32 -11.40 -9.10 -7.06
N ILE A 33 -10.33 -8.41 -7.46
CA ILE A 33 -8.98 -8.98 -7.37
C ILE A 33 -8.50 -9.12 -5.93
N PHE A 34 -8.89 -8.19 -5.04
CA PHE A 34 -8.61 -8.31 -3.60
C PHE A 34 -9.19 -9.61 -3.01
N ASN A 35 -10.44 -9.92 -3.37
CA ASN A 35 -11.12 -11.14 -2.97
C ASN A 35 -10.57 -12.39 -3.68
N LEU A 36 -10.23 -12.30 -4.96
CA LEU A 36 -9.64 -13.40 -5.73
C LEU A 36 -8.30 -13.86 -5.12
N LEU A 37 -7.51 -12.89 -4.65
CA LEU A 37 -6.24 -13.12 -3.95
C LEU A 37 -6.43 -13.49 -2.47
N LYS A 38 -7.68 -13.61 -2.01
CA LYS A 38 -8.07 -13.97 -0.64
C LYS A 38 -7.47 -13.04 0.42
N LEU A 39 -7.26 -11.76 0.08
CA LEU A 39 -6.69 -10.79 1.02
C LEU A 39 -7.69 -10.43 2.12
N ASN A 40 -8.98 -10.46 1.81
CA ASN A 40 -10.10 -10.31 2.75
C ASN A 40 -10.13 -11.39 3.84
N GLU A 41 -9.65 -12.60 3.56
CA GLU A 41 -9.61 -13.72 4.52
C GLU A 41 -8.42 -13.62 5.51
N LYS A 42 -7.43 -12.78 5.20
CA LYS A 42 -6.17 -12.72 5.96
C LYS A 42 -6.19 -11.84 7.21
N LYS A 43 -7.31 -11.15 7.50
CA LYS A 43 -7.48 -10.26 8.66
C LYS A 43 -6.23 -9.37 8.86
N ASP A 44 -5.52 -9.54 9.97
CA ASP A 44 -4.37 -8.74 10.37
C ASP A 44 -3.06 -9.16 9.66
N LYS A 45 -3.06 -10.30 8.96
CA LYS A 45 -1.89 -10.86 8.25
C LYS A 45 -1.86 -10.52 6.78
N ILE A 46 -2.70 -9.59 6.33
CA ILE A 46 -2.70 -9.14 4.94
C ILE A 46 -1.33 -8.59 4.52
N LEU A 47 -0.66 -7.85 5.42
CA LEU A 47 0.63 -7.21 5.15
C LEU A 47 1.80 -8.20 5.04
N GLU A 48 1.63 -9.43 5.52
CA GLU A 48 2.58 -10.52 5.36
C GLU A 48 2.36 -11.31 4.05
N SER A 49 1.26 -11.05 3.36
CA SER A 49 0.88 -11.78 2.16
C SER A 49 1.69 -11.32 0.95
N PRO A 50 2.42 -12.20 0.25
CA PRO A 50 3.03 -11.84 -1.03
C PRO A 50 1.96 -11.49 -2.08
N ALA A 51 0.71 -11.91 -1.91
CA ALA A 51 -0.37 -11.50 -2.81
C ALA A 51 -0.76 -10.02 -2.66
N LEU A 52 -0.34 -9.34 -1.58
CA LEU A 52 -0.56 -7.90 -1.45
C LEU A 52 0.21 -7.12 -2.52
N SER A 53 1.44 -7.51 -2.86
CA SER A 53 2.22 -6.85 -3.90
C SER A 53 1.53 -6.96 -5.26
N THR A 54 1.04 -8.16 -5.60
CA THR A 54 0.25 -8.38 -6.82
C THR A 54 -1.01 -7.51 -6.88
N TRP A 55 -1.71 -7.34 -5.75
CA TRP A 55 -2.87 -6.46 -5.68
C TRP A 55 -2.50 -4.97 -5.84
N VAL A 56 -1.42 -4.52 -5.19
CA VAL A 56 -0.90 -3.16 -5.33
C VAL A 56 -0.55 -2.85 -6.79
N ASP A 57 0.16 -3.75 -7.46
CA ASP A 57 0.51 -3.61 -8.87
C ASP A 57 -0.73 -3.56 -9.76
N TYR A 58 -1.75 -4.35 -9.44
CA TYR A 58 -3.01 -4.33 -10.17
C TYR A 58 -3.76 -3.00 -10.01
N VAL A 59 -3.83 -2.44 -8.79
CA VAL A 59 -4.48 -1.15 -8.54
C VAL A 59 -3.71 -0.02 -9.24
N ARG A 60 -2.38 -0.02 -9.18
CA ARG A 60 -1.53 0.91 -9.95
C ARG A 60 -1.80 0.79 -11.45
N ARG A 61 -1.99 -0.44 -11.94
CA ARG A 61 -2.31 -0.68 -13.35
C ARG A 61 -3.67 -0.13 -13.74
N LEU A 62 -4.70 -0.33 -12.92
CA LEU A 62 -6.03 0.25 -13.12
C LEU A 62 -5.99 1.78 -13.14
N ASP A 63 -5.19 2.40 -12.28
CA ASP A 63 -5.07 3.85 -12.23
C ASP A 63 -4.28 4.42 -13.42
N SER A 64 -3.26 3.68 -13.91
CA SER A 64 -2.40 4.12 -15.01
C SER A 64 -3.12 4.38 -16.34
N VAL A 65 -4.31 3.79 -16.53
CA VAL A 65 -5.11 3.92 -17.75
C VAL A 65 -6.24 4.95 -17.64
N LYS A 66 -6.45 5.54 -16.45
CA LYS A 66 -7.46 6.58 -16.26
C LYS A 66 -6.95 7.92 -16.77
N GLU A 67 -7.87 8.76 -17.26
CA GLU A 67 -7.57 10.14 -17.66
C GLU A 67 -7.11 10.98 -16.47
N ARG A 68 -7.74 10.77 -15.30
CA ARG A 68 -7.35 11.39 -14.03
C ARG A 68 -6.84 10.33 -13.08
N LYS A 69 -5.54 10.41 -12.80
CA LYS A 69 -4.85 9.58 -11.83
C LYS A 69 -5.22 9.99 -10.41
N ASP A 70 -5.33 9.02 -9.54
CA ASP A 70 -5.55 9.23 -8.12
C ASP A 70 -4.32 8.71 -7.37
N ASN A 71 -3.45 9.65 -6.97
CA ASN A 71 -2.22 9.35 -6.26
C ASN A 71 -2.46 8.54 -4.97
N PHE A 72 -3.65 8.66 -4.37
CA PHE A 72 -4.00 8.02 -3.11
C PHE A 72 -4.95 6.84 -3.27
N VAL A 73 -5.13 6.32 -4.49
CA VAL A 73 -6.08 5.23 -4.78
C VAL A 73 -5.77 3.98 -3.95
N LEU A 74 -4.50 3.63 -3.78
CA LEU A 74 -4.07 2.46 -3.01
C LEU A 74 -4.54 2.55 -1.55
N ILE A 75 -4.24 3.67 -0.91
CA ILE A 75 -4.61 3.92 0.49
C ILE A 75 -6.12 4.03 0.63
N THR A 76 -6.79 4.73 -0.29
CA THR A 76 -8.25 4.85 -0.28
C THR A 76 -8.95 3.51 -0.42
N GLN A 77 -8.40 2.57 -1.21
CA GLN A 77 -8.93 1.22 -1.32
C GLN A 77 -8.69 0.40 -0.05
N LEU A 78 -7.48 0.42 0.52
CA LEU A 78 -7.19 -0.26 1.78
C LEU A 78 -8.03 0.29 2.95
N GLU A 79 -8.29 1.61 2.95
CA GLU A 79 -9.10 2.29 3.96
C GLU A 79 -10.57 1.84 4.00
N LYS A 80 -11.07 1.23 2.91
CA LYS A 80 -12.40 0.60 2.89
C LYS A 80 -12.46 -0.65 3.76
N TYR A 81 -11.33 -1.35 3.90
CA TYR A 81 -11.23 -2.62 4.63
C TYR A 81 -10.75 -2.42 6.06
N TYR A 82 -9.84 -1.46 6.26
CA TYR A 82 -9.24 -1.11 7.54
C TYR A 82 -9.37 0.40 7.68
N CYS A 83 -10.08 0.92 8.67
CA CYS A 83 -10.22 2.37 8.78
C CYS A 83 -8.83 3.07 8.82
N SER A 84 -8.78 4.38 8.49
CA SER A 84 -7.50 5.10 8.32
C SER A 84 -6.52 4.93 9.49
N GLU A 85 -7.01 4.93 10.72
CA GLU A 85 -6.21 4.76 11.94
C GLU A 85 -5.71 3.32 12.13
N ASP A 86 -6.55 2.32 11.84
CA ASP A 86 -6.18 0.91 11.92
C ASP A 86 -5.13 0.56 10.87
N LEU A 87 -5.35 1.00 9.62
CA LEU A 87 -4.40 0.81 8.54
C LEU A 87 -3.04 1.41 8.91
N ALA A 88 -3.02 2.62 9.48
CA ALA A 88 -1.77 3.27 9.90
C ALA A 88 -1.00 2.42 10.93
N ARG A 89 -1.69 1.93 11.95
CA ARG A 89 -1.08 1.09 13.00
C ARG A 89 -0.59 -0.24 12.44
N MET A 90 -1.35 -0.85 11.53
CA MET A 90 -0.94 -2.08 10.85
C MET A 90 0.34 -1.86 10.04
N LEU A 91 0.40 -0.83 9.20
CA LEU A 91 1.57 -0.50 8.39
C LEU A 91 2.81 -0.25 9.27
N ALA A 92 2.67 0.57 10.32
CA ALA A 92 3.75 0.85 11.26
C ALA A 92 4.28 -0.41 11.96
N SER A 93 3.39 -1.35 12.31
CA SER A 93 3.75 -2.60 12.98
C SER A 93 4.43 -3.61 12.05
N SER A 94 4.16 -3.53 10.75
CA SER A 94 4.68 -4.47 9.74
C SER A 94 5.94 -3.99 9.04
N LYS A 95 6.45 -2.78 9.31
CA LYS A 95 7.67 -2.24 8.71
C LYS A 95 8.87 -3.19 8.80
N SER A 96 9.11 -3.78 9.96
CA SER A 96 10.24 -4.71 10.16
C SER A 96 10.09 -6.05 9.41
N ALA A 97 8.86 -6.41 9.02
CA ALA A 97 8.57 -7.61 8.25
C ALA A 97 8.47 -7.34 6.73
N SER A 98 8.57 -6.07 6.31
CA SER A 98 8.50 -5.65 4.90
C SER A 98 9.72 -6.18 4.15
N LYS A 99 9.49 -7.11 3.22
CA LYS A 99 10.57 -7.69 2.40
C LYS A 99 10.89 -6.87 1.15
N GLU A 100 9.95 -6.03 0.71
CA GLU A 100 9.97 -5.41 -0.62
C GLU A 100 9.67 -3.90 -0.59
N GLY A 101 9.73 -3.24 0.58
CA GLY A 101 9.49 -1.79 0.71
C GLY A 101 8.03 -1.35 0.52
N ILE A 102 7.14 -2.24 0.08
CA ILE A 102 5.73 -1.92 -0.17
C ILE A 102 5.02 -1.36 1.07
N ILE A 103 5.34 -1.85 2.26
CA ILE A 103 4.76 -1.34 3.50
C ILE A 103 5.20 0.11 3.76
N ASP A 104 6.46 0.43 3.45
CA ASP A 104 6.99 1.78 3.57
C ASP A 104 6.34 2.71 2.54
N ASP A 105 6.27 2.29 1.26
CA ASP A 105 5.57 3.01 0.19
C ASP A 105 4.11 3.33 0.59
N LEU A 106 3.39 2.33 1.13
CA LEU A 106 2.00 2.51 1.54
C LEU A 106 1.89 3.48 2.73
N GLN A 107 2.82 3.43 3.68
CA GLN A 107 2.80 4.34 4.81
C GLN A 107 3.14 5.78 4.39
N GLU A 108 4.09 5.96 3.47
CA GLU A 108 4.41 7.26 2.88
C GLU A 108 3.21 7.84 2.12
N LEU A 109 2.56 7.04 1.26
CA LEU A 109 1.34 7.47 0.56
C LEU A 109 0.21 7.84 1.53
N GLN A 110 0.10 7.14 2.68
CA GLN A 110 -0.86 7.50 3.72
C GLN A 110 -0.53 8.86 4.33
N PHE A 111 0.75 9.15 4.58
CA PHE A 111 1.20 10.42 5.13
C PHE A 111 1.04 11.57 4.13
N GLU A 112 1.38 11.37 2.86
CA GLU A 112 1.11 12.33 1.80
C GLU A 112 -0.39 12.66 1.71
N LYS A 113 -1.26 11.64 1.80
CA LYS A 113 -2.71 11.84 1.83
C LYS A 113 -3.13 12.70 3.02
N TRP A 114 -2.60 12.46 4.22
CA TRP A 114 -2.88 13.27 5.40
C TRP A 114 -2.38 14.71 5.25
N MET A 115 -1.20 14.93 4.66
CA MET A 115 -0.68 16.27 4.36
C MET A 115 -1.55 17.00 3.33
N ALA A 116 -2.02 16.30 2.28
CA ALA A 116 -2.97 16.85 1.31
C ALA A 116 -4.31 17.24 1.96
N GLN A 117 -4.69 16.55 3.05
CA GLN A 117 -5.83 16.90 3.90
C GLN A 117 -5.52 18.00 4.94
N LYS A 118 -4.33 18.61 4.88
CA LYS A 118 -3.85 19.65 5.79
C LYS A 118 -3.73 19.18 7.25
N LYS A 119 -3.49 17.89 7.48
CA LYS A 119 -3.16 17.38 8.82
C LYS A 119 -1.71 17.68 9.12
N ASP A 120 -1.49 18.36 10.25
CA ASP A 120 -0.18 18.58 10.84
C ASP A 120 0.12 17.50 11.90
N PRO A 121 1.33 17.46 12.48
CA PRO A 121 1.67 16.47 13.51
C PRO A 121 0.74 16.52 14.73
N SER A 122 0.21 17.68 15.10
CA SER A 122 -0.73 17.80 16.23
C SER A 122 -2.09 17.20 15.91
N ALA A 123 -2.58 17.35 14.68
CA ALA A 123 -3.80 16.69 14.22
C ALA A 123 -3.65 15.16 14.20
N VAL A 124 -2.48 14.66 13.76
CA VAL A 124 -2.18 13.22 13.80
C VAL A 124 -2.03 12.72 15.24
N ASP A 125 -1.38 13.49 16.13
CA ASP A 125 -1.30 13.14 17.55
C ASP A 125 -2.70 12.94 18.17
N ALA A 126 -3.67 13.79 17.81
CA ALA A 126 -5.05 13.69 18.29
C ALA A 126 -5.81 12.47 17.74
N MET A 127 -5.43 11.93 16.57
CA MET A 127 -6.01 10.69 16.02
C MET A 127 -5.58 9.45 16.79
N PHE A 128 -4.43 9.50 17.47
CA PHE A 128 -3.86 8.35 18.17
C PHE A 128 -3.72 8.63 19.68
N PRO A 129 -4.85 8.70 20.43
CA PRO A 129 -4.83 8.92 21.87
C PRO A 129 -4.30 7.69 22.64
N SER A 130 -4.30 6.52 22.01
CA SER A 130 -3.75 5.30 22.58
C SER A 130 -2.23 5.40 22.79
N SER A 131 -1.77 4.76 23.86
CA SER A 131 -0.34 4.65 24.22
C SER A 131 0.29 3.34 23.73
N ASP A 132 -0.36 2.61 22.82
CA ASP A 132 0.23 1.42 22.20
C ASP A 132 1.42 1.77 21.30
N LEU A 133 2.33 0.81 21.14
CA LEU A 133 3.58 1.01 20.41
C LEU A 133 3.35 1.40 18.94
N ALA A 134 2.33 0.83 18.30
CA ALA A 134 2.03 1.12 16.90
C ALA A 134 1.55 2.56 16.74
N SER A 135 0.64 3.02 17.61
CA SER A 135 0.19 4.41 17.68
C SER A 135 1.36 5.39 17.89
N PHE A 136 2.30 5.05 18.79
CA PHE A 136 3.49 5.86 19.00
C PHE A 136 4.37 5.92 17.74
N GLN A 137 4.58 4.77 17.08
CA GLN A 137 5.39 4.69 15.87
C GLN A 137 4.79 5.48 14.71
N VAL A 138 3.46 5.42 14.52
CA VAL A 138 2.76 6.23 13.49
C VAL A 138 3.01 7.72 13.72
N LYS A 139 2.84 8.21 14.97
CA LYS A 139 3.07 9.62 15.32
C LYS A 139 4.52 10.04 15.07
N LEU A 140 5.48 9.21 15.48
CA LEU A 140 6.90 9.46 15.31
C LEU A 140 7.30 9.52 13.82
N ASP A 141 6.87 8.52 13.04
CA ASP A 141 7.17 8.41 11.62
C ASP A 141 6.55 9.57 10.84
N PHE A 142 5.28 9.89 11.11
CA PHE A 142 4.61 11.01 10.44
C PHE A 142 5.29 12.34 10.76
N LYS A 143 5.67 12.58 12.02
CA LYS A 143 6.38 13.81 12.40
C LYS A 143 7.72 13.96 11.68
N LYS A 144 8.45 12.86 11.49
CA LYS A 144 9.71 12.85 10.71
C LYS A 144 9.43 13.15 9.24
N PHE A 145 8.50 12.42 8.64
CA PHE A 145 8.09 12.59 7.24
C PHE A 145 7.62 14.03 6.94
N TYR A 146 6.75 14.58 7.80
CA TYR A 146 6.22 15.93 7.66
C TYR A 146 7.32 16.99 7.65
N LYS A 147 8.33 16.85 8.52
CA LYS A 147 9.47 17.77 8.56
C LYS A 147 10.30 17.70 7.27
N GLU A 148 10.53 16.50 6.76
CA GLU A 148 11.31 16.29 5.52
C GLU A 148 10.60 16.85 4.28
N ASN A 149 9.26 16.93 4.29
CA ASN A 149 8.44 17.32 3.13
C ASN A 149 7.83 18.73 3.20
N ILE A 150 8.02 19.49 4.28
CA ILE A 150 7.56 20.89 4.38
C ILE A 150 8.65 21.92 4.06
N ASP A 151 9.92 21.54 4.17
CA ASP A 151 11.08 22.38 3.89
C ASP A 151 11.58 22.27 2.42
N GLY A 152 10.82 21.59 1.55
CA GLY A 152 11.16 21.27 0.15
C GLY A 152 10.42 22.08 -0.90
#